data_AF-A0A538JKY5-F1
#
_entry.id   AF-A0A538JKY5-F1
#
_cell.length_a   1.000
_cell.length_b   1.000
_cell.length_c   1.000
_cell.angle_alpha   90.00
_cell.angle_beta   90.00
_cell.angle_gamma   90.00
#
_symmetry.space_group_name_H-M   'P 1'
#
loop_
_entity.id
_entity.type
_entity.pdbx_description
1 polymer ?
#
loop_
_entity_poly.entity_id
_entity_poly.type
_entity_poly.pdbx_seq_one_letter_code
_entity_poly.pdbx_strand_id
1 'polypeptide(L)' 'MTFELCPYCQASIEGTYFPGGWLRIDCAACGAQWEVHGGMMRRIADGDLMRRTGDTPEDLRRRADVPSGDGAQSTS' A
#
# COMPACT_ATOMS: atom_id res chain seq x y z
N MET A 1 -3.65 24.39 4.12
CA MET A 1 -3.79 23.25 3.19
C MET A 1 -3.84 21.99 4.02
N THR A 2 -4.97 21.29 4.00
CA THR A 2 -5.14 20.01 4.69
C THR A 2 -5.26 18.96 3.60
N PHE A 3 -4.32 18.02 3.54
CA PHE A 3 -4.42 16.87 2.65
C PHE A 3 -5.23 15.80 3.39
N GLU A 4 -6.45 15.53 2.94
CA GLU A 4 -7.24 14.39 3.44
C GLU A 4 -6.90 13.10 2.67
N LEU A 5 -6.31 13.24 1.49
CA LEU A 5 -5.97 12.15 0.57
C LEU A 5 -4.51 12.25 0.08
N CYS A 6 -3.92 11.10 -0.18
CA CYS A 6 -2.57 10.96 -0.71
C CYS A 6 -2.50 11.51 -2.14
N PRO A 7 -1.58 12.43 -2.47
CA PRO A 7 -1.50 13.03 -3.79
C PRO A 7 -1.13 12.03 -4.91
N TYR A 8 -0.53 10.89 -4.57
CA TYR A 8 -0.07 9.90 -5.56
C TYR A 8 -1.12 8.86 -5.93
N CYS A 9 -1.85 8.34 -4.94
CA CYS A 9 -2.76 7.20 -5.13
C CYS A 9 -4.19 7.49 -4.69
N GLN A 10 -4.48 8.71 -4.21
CA GLN A 10 -5.79 9.16 -3.73
C GLN A 10 -6.36 8.36 -2.55
N ALA A 11 -5.56 7.48 -1.93
CA ALA A 11 -5.93 6.77 -0.71
C ALA A 11 -5.91 7.70 0.51
N SER A 12 -6.65 7.34 1.57
CA SER A 12 -6.57 8.02 2.85
C SER A 12 -5.15 8.00 3.42
N ILE A 13 -4.80 9.06 4.13
CA ILE A 13 -3.51 9.21 4.83
C ILE A 13 -3.74 9.29 6.33
N GLU A 14 -2.75 8.85 7.09
CA GLU A 14 -2.79 8.85 8.55
C GLU A 14 -1.72 9.79 9.11
N GLY A 15 -2.06 10.51 10.17
CA GLY A 15 -1.18 11.48 10.81
C GLY A 15 -0.85 11.08 12.25
N THR A 16 0.44 11.02 12.59
CA THR A 16 0.92 10.72 13.95
C THR A 16 1.69 11.92 14.50
N TYR A 17 1.22 12.46 15.63
CA TYR A 17 1.91 13.55 16.34
C TYR A 17 3.00 13.00 17.26
N PHE A 18 4.18 13.63 17.21
CA PHE A 18 5.32 13.24 18.03
C PHE A 18 5.66 14.28 19.10
N PRO A 19 6.23 13.83 20.24
CA PRO A 19 6.83 14.73 21.22
C PRO A 19 7.88 15.61 20.53
N GLY A 20 7.77 16.94 20.72
CA GLY A 20 8.56 17.93 19.97
C GLY A 20 7.76 18.72 18.93
N GLY A 21 6.46 18.46 18.80
CA GLY A 21 5.55 19.34 18.05
C GLY A 21 5.63 19.19 16.54
N TRP A 22 6.05 18.01 16.06
CA TRP A 22 6.05 17.67 14.65
C TRP A 22 5.07 16.53 14.37
N LEU A 23 4.59 16.49 13.13
CA LEU A 23 3.60 15.55 12.63
C LEU A 23 4.23 14.70 11.53
N ARG A 24 4.08 13.39 11.62
CA ARG A 24 4.38 12.48 10.52
C ARG A 24 3.08 12.12 9.81
N ILE A 25 3.09 12.13 8.49
CA ILE A 25 1.96 11.73 7.65
C ILE A 25 2.41 10.54 6.80
N ASP A 26 1.62 9.47 6.81
CA ASP A 26 1.92 8.21 6.15
C ASP A 26 0.76 7.79 5.24
N CYS A 27 1.08 7.25 4.07
CA CYS A 27 0.11 6.58 3.20
C CYS A 27 0.37 5.07 3.19
N ALA A 28 -0.50 4.29 3.83
CA ALA A 28 -0.35 2.82 3.87
C ALA A 28 -0.49 2.15 2.49
N ALA A 29 -1.13 2.80 1.52
CA ALA A 29 -1.40 2.22 0.20
C ALA A 29 -0.18 2.25 -0.74
N CYS A 30 0.56 3.36 -0.78
CA CYS A 30 1.74 3.51 -1.63
C CYS A 30 3.06 3.66 -0.86
N GLY A 31 3.01 3.76 0.47
CA GLY A 31 4.20 3.94 1.30
C GLY A 31 4.79 5.35 1.26
N ALA A 32 4.06 6.34 0.72
CA ALA A 32 4.51 7.73 0.74
C ALA A 32 4.51 8.29 2.17
N GLN A 33 5.50 9.12 2.49
CA GLN A 33 5.71 9.65 3.84
C GLN A 33 6.14 11.12 3.82
N TRP A 34 5.61 11.89 4.76
CA TRP A 34 5.91 13.30 4.95
C TRP A 34 6.10 13.62 6.44
N GLU A 35 6.92 14.64 6.68
CA GLU A 35 7.18 15.22 7.99
C GLU A 35 6.73 16.68 7.96
N VAL A 36 6.03 17.13 8.99
CA VAL A 36 5.58 18.51 9.13
C VAL A 36 6.13 19.08 10.43
N HIS A 37 6.98 20.09 10.31
CA HIS A 37 7.61 20.81 11.42
C HIS A 37 7.16 22.27 11.37
N GLY A 38 6.32 22.71 12.31
CA GLY A 38 5.95 24.14 12.46
C GLY A 38 5.44 24.82 11.18
N GLY A 39 4.76 24.08 10.30
CA GLY A 39 4.25 24.59 9.00
C GLY A 39 5.14 24.30 7.80
N MET A 40 6.37 23.80 7.98
CA MET A 40 7.21 23.30 6.92
C MET A 40 6.94 21.81 6.68
N MET A 41 6.61 21.44 5.45
CA MET A 41 6.44 20.05 5.04
C MET A 41 7.69 19.56 4.30
N ARG A 42 8.26 18.45 4.76
CA ARG A 42 9.36 17.73 4.14
C ARG A 42 8.87 16.36 3.68
N ARG A 43 9.21 15.98 2.46
CA ARG A 43 8.95 14.63 1.96
C ARG A 43 10.06 13.69 2.43
N ILE A 44 9.68 12.54 2.98
CA ILE A 44 10.59 11.51 3.49
C ILE A 44 10.69 10.37 2.49
N ALA A 45 9.55 9.96 1.92
CA ALA A 45 9.46 8.91 0.91
C ALA A 45 8.41 9.27 -0.14
N ASP A 46 8.72 9.05 -1.43
CA ASP A 46 7.81 9.35 -2.55
C ASP A 46 6.65 8.35 -2.67
N GLY A 47 6.73 7.24 -1.94
CA GLY A 47 5.81 6.12 -2.09
C GLY A 47 6.21 5.32 -3.31
N ASP A 48 6.84 4.19 -3.07
CA ASP A 48 7.15 3.26 -4.13
C ASP A 48 5.84 2.56 -4.46
N LEU A 49 5.23 2.92 -5.60
CA LEU A 49 4.32 2.01 -6.27
C LEU A 49 5.14 0.80 -6.73
N MET A 50 5.54 -0.05 -5.78
CA MET A 50 5.40 -1.49 -5.94
C MET A 50 3.90 -1.78 -6.04
N ARG A 51 3.29 -1.26 -7.11
CA ARG A 51 2.26 -1.97 -7.82
C ARG A 51 2.86 -3.36 -7.97
N ARG A 52 2.40 -4.31 -7.14
CA ARG A 52 2.52 -5.73 -7.49
C ARG A 52 1.85 -5.83 -8.85
N THR A 53 2.65 -5.67 -9.88
CA THR A 53 2.30 -5.87 -11.26
C THR A 53 2.18 -7.38 -11.36
N GLY A 54 1.06 -7.92 -10.89
CA GLY A 54 0.89 -9.36 -10.79
C GLY A 54 -0.20 -9.86 -9.85
N ASP A 55 -0.91 -9.00 -9.12
CA ASP A 55 -2.06 -9.46 -8.34
C ASP A 55 -3.29 -8.66 -8.77
N THR A 56 -3.83 -9.04 -9.92
CA THR A 56 -5.19 -8.66 -10.27
C THR A 56 -6.14 -9.40 -9.31
N PRO A 57 -7.32 -8.86 -8.97
CA PRO A 57 -8.34 -9.63 -8.25
C PRO A 57 -8.76 -10.92 -8.99
N GLU A 58 -8.42 -11.06 -10.28
CA GLU A 58 -8.56 -12.30 -11.05
C GLU A 58 -7.51 -13.37 -10.67
N ASP A 59 -6.27 -12.98 -10.33
CA ASP A 59 -5.20 -13.89 -9.85
C ASP A 59 -5.54 -14.49 -8.46
N LEU A 60 -6.11 -13.68 -7.56
CA LEU A 60 -6.62 -14.17 -6.27
C LEU A 60 -7.76 -15.17 -6.44
N ARG A 61 -8.65 -14.93 -7.41
CA ARG A 61 -9.74 -15.85 -7.74
C ARG A 61 -9.21 -17.16 -8.34
N ARG A 62 -8.25 -17.11 -9.27
CA ARG A 62 -7.63 -18.33 -9.82
C ARG A 62 -6.94 -19.21 -8.77
N ARG A 63 -6.37 -18.62 -7.71
CA ARG A 63 -5.84 -19.39 -6.58
C ARG A 63 -6.92 -20.04 -5.71
N ALA A 64 -8.10 -19.45 -5.64
CA ALA A 64 -9.24 -20.03 -4.92
C ALA A 64 -9.98 -21.10 -5.76
N ASP A 65 -9.87 -21.03 -7.08
CA ASP A 65 -10.48 -21.94 -8.06
C ASP A 65 -9.55 -23.07 -8.51
N VAL A 66 -8.54 -23.47 -7.72
CA VAL A 66 -7.85 -24.75 -7.95
C VAL A 66 -8.69 -25.86 -7.31
N PRO A 67 -9.51 -26.62 -8.05
CA PRO A 67 -9.97 -27.89 -7.56
C PRO A 67 -8.72 -28.75 -7.35
N SER A 68 -8.54 -29.23 -6.12
CA SER A 68 -7.67 -30.39 -5.87
C SER A 68 -8.31 -31.58 -6.58
N GLY A 69 -7.92 -31.82 -7.82
CA GLY A 69 -8.30 -32.97 -8.65
C GLY A 69 -7.53 -32.87 -9.97
N ASP A 70 -6.89 -33.90 -10.50
CA ASP A 70 -6.97 -35.34 -10.24
C ASP A 70 -5.80 -36.00 -11.00
N GLY A 71 -5.49 -37.27 -10.71
CA GLY A 71 -4.77 -38.11 -11.66
C GLY A 71 -3.45 -38.72 -11.19
N ALA A 72 -3.51 -39.66 -10.25
CA ALA A 72 -2.57 -40.78 -10.27
C ALA A 72 -3.09 -41.82 -11.28
N GLN A 73 -2.79 -41.64 -12.57
CA GLN A 73 -2.74 -42.73 -13.53
C GLN A 73 -1.28 -43.18 -13.67
N SER A 74 -1.01 -44.44 -13.33
CA SER A 74 0.15 -45.24 -13.80
C SER A 74 -0.26 -46.70 -13.61
N THR A 75 -0.84 -47.32 -14.64
CA THR A 75 -0.14 -48.23 -15.58
C THR A 75 0.60 -49.36 -14.88
N SER A 76 -0.01 -50.55 -14.87
CA SER A 76 0.47 -51.80 -15.47
C SER A 76 -0.27 -53.01 -14.92
#